data_AF-A0A914NVH0-F1
#
_entry.id   AF-A0A914NVH0-F1
#
_cell.length_a   1.000
_cell.length_b   1.000
_cell.length_c   1.000
_cell.angle_alpha   90.00
_cell.angle_beta   90.00
_cell.angle_gamma   90.00
#
_symmetry.space_group_name_H-M   'P 1'
#
loop_
_entity.id
_entity.type
_entity.pdbx_description
1 polymer ?
#
loop_
_entity_poly.entity_id
_entity_poly.type
_entity_poly.pdbx_seq_one_letter_code
_entity_poly.pdbx_strand_id
1 'polypeptide(L)'
;MPTTINKNFQAIAPIPDGISPNTEVFYHPSTNEVFENYEDYFERMIQLNSSCWSCTMTGRNGLTYDEALQSEADAMEQINKFPSFLETPILYLIHHYTCRARVDELVSDIMLFMRDRYFINEDVLYRLGSKKRLPARIVSVNYHPPNDSQNNNAGTSATETQTTKVSESPQQNGVITKASLKPTKSKSPNKKDGEQSAGLEFCNPDCFTYSIQIIDKESESDSDASSIIDDKKNGCDTKGELLNNITHQQIFRSKYSYATRPRIKLFIKYYTEMSDGRFVVKPNSVADFHLDRLRFGQLFADCPPPKFPQTRSLKKQSLFFKFFYKIIFLLFFLE
;
A
#
# COMPACT_ATOMS: atom_id res chain seq x y z
N MET A 1 22.52 -2.03 4.72
CA MET A 1 23.79 -1.32 4.97
C MET A 1 23.59 0.13 4.58
N PRO A 2 23.80 1.07 5.52
CA PRO A 2 23.60 2.49 5.29
C PRO A 2 24.39 3.00 4.08
N THR A 3 23.83 3.99 3.39
CA THR A 3 24.49 4.62 2.24
C THR A 3 24.72 6.09 2.55
N THR A 4 25.90 6.61 2.18
CA THR A 4 26.10 8.06 2.07
C THR A 4 25.49 8.55 0.77
N ILE A 5 25.17 9.84 0.66
CA ILE A 5 24.50 10.50 -0.48
C ILE A 5 24.93 9.90 -1.84
N ASN A 6 24.17 8.91 -2.34
CA ASN A 6 24.38 8.18 -3.59
C ASN A 6 25.73 7.46 -3.76
N LYS A 7 26.41 7.06 -2.67
CA LYS A 7 27.59 6.19 -2.72
C LYS A 7 27.44 5.04 -1.73
N ASN A 8 27.85 3.85 -2.16
CA ASN A 8 27.92 2.69 -1.27
C ASN A 8 28.94 2.97 -0.17
N PHE A 9 28.62 2.53 1.04
CA PHE A 9 29.60 2.47 2.12
C PHE A 9 30.80 1.63 1.66
N GLN A 10 31.99 2.21 1.70
CA GLN A 10 33.23 1.47 1.57
C GLN A 10 33.68 1.12 2.97
N ALA A 11 33.39 -0.12 3.37
CA ALA A 11 33.98 -0.72 4.54
C ALA A 11 35.49 -0.87 4.29
N ILE A 12 36.30 -0.42 5.24
CA ILE A 12 37.71 -0.78 5.27
C ILE A 12 37.79 -2.25 5.73
N ALA A 13 38.85 -2.97 5.35
CA ALA A 13 39.05 -4.34 5.83
C ALA A 13 38.94 -4.36 7.38
N PRO A 14 38.13 -5.27 7.97
CA PRO A 14 37.92 -5.30 9.42
C PRO A 14 39.22 -5.43 10.23
N ILE A 15 40.22 -6.09 9.64
CA ILE A 15 41.57 -6.24 10.18
C ILE A 15 42.54 -5.96 9.03
N PRO A 16 43.39 -4.91 9.12
CA PRO A 16 44.46 -4.69 8.17
C PRO A 16 45.44 -5.88 8.10
N ASP A 17 45.97 -6.17 6.90
CA ASP A 17 46.89 -7.27 6.68
C ASP A 17 48.20 -7.08 7.47
N GLY A 18 48.65 -8.14 8.16
CA GLY A 18 49.96 -8.16 8.83
C GLY A 18 49.96 -7.69 10.29
N ILE A 19 48.81 -7.38 10.88
CA ILE A 19 48.70 -7.05 12.30
C ILE A 19 49.00 -8.29 13.17
N SER A 20 49.92 -8.15 14.12
CA SER A 20 50.22 -9.20 15.08
C SER A 20 49.09 -9.34 16.11
N PRO A 21 48.77 -10.55 16.62
CA PRO A 21 47.68 -10.75 17.57
C PRO A 21 47.78 -9.95 18.89
N ASN A 22 48.99 -9.46 19.23
CA ASN A 22 49.25 -8.72 20.46
C ASN A 22 49.45 -7.22 20.23
N THR A 23 49.22 -6.73 19.01
CA THR A 23 49.32 -5.30 18.70
C THR A 23 48.13 -4.57 19.32
N GLU A 24 48.39 -3.50 20.08
CA GLU A 24 47.34 -2.58 20.53
C GLU A 24 46.82 -1.77 19.34
N VAL A 25 45.50 -1.67 19.23
CA VAL A 25 44.82 -1.06 18.07
C VAL A 25 43.60 -0.26 18.53
N PHE A 26 43.16 0.68 17.70
CA PHE A 26 41.89 1.38 17.86
C PHE A 26 40.78 0.61 17.15
N TYR A 27 39.70 0.31 17.85
CA TYR A 27 38.59 -0.50 17.34
C TYR A 27 37.29 0.31 17.30
N HIS A 28 36.60 0.26 16.17
CA HIS A 28 35.27 0.86 16.02
C HIS A 28 34.16 -0.22 16.07
N PRO A 29 33.32 -0.25 17.12
CA PRO A 29 32.37 -1.34 17.35
C PRO A 29 31.29 -1.50 16.27
N SER A 30 30.77 -0.42 15.70
CA SER A 30 29.63 -0.52 14.78
C SER A 30 30.04 -0.97 13.38
N THR A 31 31.25 -0.62 12.95
CA THR A 31 31.79 -1.01 11.63
C THR A 31 32.66 -2.25 11.70
N ASN A 32 33.01 -2.69 12.93
CA ASN A 32 34.03 -3.71 13.20
C ASN A 32 35.38 -3.41 12.54
N GLU A 33 35.71 -2.13 12.37
CA GLU A 33 36.97 -1.70 11.76
C GLU A 33 38.07 -1.54 12.82
N VAL A 34 39.30 -1.88 12.46
CA VAL A 34 40.49 -1.79 13.30
C VAL A 34 41.51 -0.86 12.65
N PHE A 35 42.13 0.02 13.46
CA PHE A 35 43.10 1.02 13.03
C PHE A 35 44.37 0.93 13.89
N GLU A 36 45.53 0.96 13.26
CA GLU A 36 46.82 0.97 13.98
C GLU A 36 47.16 2.34 14.56
N ASN A 37 46.72 3.41 13.89
CA ASN A 37 47.01 4.78 14.30
C ASN A 37 45.73 5.53 14.71
N TYR A 38 45.92 6.52 15.57
CA TYR A 38 44.81 7.32 16.11
C TYR A 38 44.20 8.26 15.06
N GLU A 39 45.01 8.78 14.14
CA GLU A 39 44.56 9.77 13.15
C GLU A 39 43.54 9.16 12.18
N ASP A 40 43.81 7.97 11.63
CA ASP A 40 42.89 7.25 10.75
C ASP A 40 41.59 6.88 11.48
N TYR A 41 41.70 6.45 12.75
CA TYR A 41 40.54 6.20 13.60
C TYR A 41 39.71 7.47 13.81
N PHE A 42 40.36 8.60 14.10
CA PHE A 42 39.70 9.88 14.34
C PHE A 42 39.03 10.44 13.09
N GLU A 43 39.69 10.38 11.93
CA GLU A 43 39.09 10.73 10.65
C GLU A 43 37.87 9.86 10.33
N ARG A 44 37.96 8.55 10.60
CA ARG A 44 36.83 7.64 10.42
C ARG A 44 35.66 7.99 11.35
N MET A 45 35.94 8.30 12.61
CA MET A 45 34.93 8.74 13.57
C MET A 45 34.21 10.01 13.12
N ILE A 46 34.94 10.99 12.55
CA ILE A 46 34.33 12.20 11.99
C ILE A 46 33.37 11.84 10.85
N GLN A 47 33.77 10.95 9.94
CA GLN A 47 32.93 10.51 8.83
C GLN A 47 31.65 9.79 9.30
N LEU A 48 31.78 8.84 10.24
CA LEU A 48 30.64 8.04 10.74
C LEU A 48 29.66 8.90 11.55
N ASN A 49 30.16 9.87 12.32
CA ASN A 49 29.34 10.81 13.08
C ASN A 49 28.79 11.98 12.26
N SER A 50 29.21 12.14 11.01
CA SER A 50 28.65 13.16 10.13
C SER A 50 27.22 12.77 9.73
N SER A 51 26.28 13.71 9.77
CA SER A 51 24.87 13.52 9.38
C SER A 51 24.67 13.44 7.85
N CYS A 52 25.46 12.62 7.16
CA CYS A 52 25.43 12.45 5.71
C CYS A 52 24.87 11.08 5.27
N TRP A 53 24.45 10.25 6.22
CA TRP A 53 23.96 8.88 5.97
C TRP A 53 22.46 8.87 5.71
N SER A 54 22.05 7.83 4.98
CA SER A 54 20.66 7.52 4.67
C SER A 54 20.37 6.06 4.96
N CYS A 55 19.22 5.82 5.60
CA CYS A 55 18.68 4.49 5.84
C CYS A 55 18.15 3.91 4.52
N THR A 56 18.67 2.77 4.08
CA THR A 56 18.27 2.16 2.79
C THR A 56 16.83 1.64 2.80
N MET A 57 16.35 1.18 3.96
CA MET A 57 14.98 0.67 4.14
C MET A 57 13.95 1.81 4.12
N THR A 58 14.09 2.79 5.02
CA THR A 58 13.10 3.86 5.18
C THR A 58 13.29 4.99 4.16
N GLY A 59 14.52 5.23 3.71
CA GLY A 59 14.91 6.39 2.90
C GLY A 59 15.11 7.67 3.71
N ARG A 60 15.08 7.57 5.05
CA ARG A 60 15.36 8.70 5.95
C ARG A 60 16.84 9.10 5.80
N ASN A 61 17.10 10.38 5.62
CA ASN A 61 18.41 10.95 5.35
C ASN A 61 18.85 11.88 6.49
N GLY A 62 20.09 12.35 6.44
CA GLY A 62 20.63 13.26 7.45
C GLY A 62 20.94 12.57 8.78
N LEU A 63 21.22 11.26 8.72
CA LEU A 63 21.52 10.43 9.89
C LEU A 63 23.04 10.30 10.05
N THR A 64 23.50 9.99 11.26
CA THR A 64 24.82 9.37 11.47
C THR A 64 24.79 7.91 11.02
N TYR A 65 25.97 7.27 10.96
CA TYR A 65 26.06 5.85 10.61
C TYR A 65 25.25 4.97 11.57
N ASP A 66 25.41 5.18 12.87
CA ASP A 66 24.72 4.40 13.91
C ASP A 66 23.21 4.65 13.90
N GLU A 67 22.78 5.89 13.70
CA GLU A 67 21.36 6.22 13.56
C GLU A 67 20.74 5.56 12.32
N ALA A 68 21.49 5.48 11.21
CA ALA A 68 21.05 4.80 10.01
C ALA A 68 20.95 3.27 10.22
N LEU A 69 21.91 2.67 10.94
CA LEU A 69 21.85 1.26 11.34
C LEU A 69 20.65 0.98 12.24
N GLN A 70 20.43 1.79 13.27
CA GLN A 70 19.27 1.64 14.14
C GLN A 70 17.97 1.79 13.35
N SER A 71 17.91 2.77 12.44
CA SER A 71 16.74 2.94 11.57
C SER A 71 16.51 1.76 10.62
N GLU A 72 17.56 1.03 10.19
CA GLU A 72 17.42 -0.21 9.41
C GLU A 72 16.92 -1.36 10.28
N ALA A 73 17.43 -1.50 11.51
CA ALA A 73 16.99 -2.51 12.48
C ALA A 73 15.51 -2.32 12.86
N ASP A 74 15.11 -1.10 13.23
CA ASP A 74 13.72 -0.77 13.56
C ASP A 74 12.78 -1.04 12.38
N ALA A 75 13.24 -0.74 11.16
CA ALA A 75 12.49 -1.00 9.94
C ALA A 75 12.28 -2.50 9.73
N MET A 76 13.31 -3.31 9.95
CA MET A 76 13.21 -4.77 9.84
C MET A 76 12.28 -5.35 10.90
N GLU A 77 12.33 -4.85 12.14
CA GLU A 77 11.39 -5.24 13.19
C GLU A 77 9.94 -4.90 12.82
N GLN A 78 9.71 -3.72 12.22
CA GLN A 78 8.38 -3.31 11.74
C GLN A 78 7.87 -4.21 10.62
N ILE A 79 8.75 -4.67 9.71
CA ILE A 79 8.42 -5.63 8.64
C ILE A 79 8.10 -7.00 9.25
N ASN A 80 8.88 -7.49 10.20
CA ASN A 80 8.63 -8.77 10.87
C ASN A 80 7.33 -8.76 11.70
N LYS A 81 6.94 -7.60 12.23
CA LYS A 81 5.65 -7.40 12.91
C LYS A 81 4.51 -7.03 11.95
N PHE A 82 4.73 -7.09 10.63
CA PHE A 82 3.65 -6.83 9.67
C PHE A 82 2.62 -7.99 9.72
N PRO A 83 1.32 -7.69 9.68
CA PRO A 83 0.27 -8.71 9.77
C PRO A 83 0.33 -9.70 8.61
N SER A 84 0.59 -10.96 8.93
CA SER A 84 0.71 -12.06 7.95
C SER A 84 -0.51 -12.21 7.04
N PHE A 85 -1.72 -11.97 7.55
CA PHE A 85 -2.95 -12.03 6.75
C PHE A 85 -3.06 -10.93 5.68
N LEU A 86 -2.24 -9.87 5.73
CA LEU A 86 -2.19 -8.83 4.70
C LEU A 86 -1.01 -8.94 3.75
N GLU A 87 0.05 -9.66 4.11
CA GLU A 87 1.25 -9.74 3.28
C GLU A 87 0.91 -10.25 1.89
N THR A 88 0.30 -11.44 1.83
CA THR A 88 -0.06 -12.09 0.57
C THR A 88 -1.08 -11.27 -0.23
N PRO A 89 -2.22 -10.82 0.34
CA PRO A 89 -3.17 -9.98 -0.40
C PRO A 89 -2.55 -8.70 -0.98
N ILE A 90 -1.73 -7.97 -0.23
CA ILE A 90 -1.11 -6.74 -0.72
C ILE A 90 -0.13 -7.04 -1.85
N LEU A 91 0.78 -8.01 -1.66
CA LEU A 91 1.75 -8.36 -2.70
C LEU A 91 1.08 -8.90 -3.96
N TYR A 92 0.01 -9.69 -3.81
CA TYR A 92 -0.77 -10.19 -4.94
C TYR A 92 -1.43 -9.06 -5.74
N LEU A 93 -2.03 -8.06 -5.06
CA LEU A 93 -2.59 -6.89 -5.74
C LEU A 93 -1.50 -6.14 -6.52
N ILE A 94 -0.34 -5.93 -5.89
CA ILE A 94 0.76 -5.20 -6.50
C ILE A 94 1.26 -5.92 -7.76
N HIS A 95 1.49 -7.23 -7.64
CA HIS A 95 2.04 -8.08 -8.70
C HIS A 95 1.12 -8.19 -9.91
N HIS A 96 -0.18 -8.39 -9.69
CA HIS A 96 -1.11 -8.71 -10.78
C HIS A 96 -1.93 -7.53 -11.30
N TYR A 97 -2.18 -6.51 -10.47
CA TYR A 97 -3.18 -5.48 -10.80
C TYR A 97 -2.64 -4.05 -10.82
N THR A 98 -1.57 -3.73 -10.08
CA THR A 98 -1.07 -2.36 -10.01
C THR A 98 -0.03 -2.05 -11.09
N CYS A 99 0.06 -0.78 -11.48
CA CYS A 99 1.10 -0.30 -12.39
C CYS A 99 1.47 1.15 -12.07
N ARG A 100 2.20 1.37 -10.97
CA ARG A 100 2.55 2.70 -10.47
C ARG A 100 4.05 2.98 -10.54
N ALA A 101 4.43 4.18 -10.98
CA ALA A 101 5.81 4.66 -10.99
C ALA A 101 6.25 5.31 -9.67
N ARG A 102 5.30 5.75 -8.84
CA ARG A 102 5.57 6.43 -7.57
C ARG A 102 5.03 5.60 -6.42
N VAL A 103 5.90 5.33 -5.43
CA VAL A 103 5.52 4.52 -4.26
C VAL A 103 4.35 5.14 -3.49
N ASP A 104 4.28 6.46 -3.40
CA ASP A 104 3.19 7.13 -2.69
C ASP A 104 1.82 6.97 -3.38
N GLU A 105 1.79 6.89 -4.71
CA GLU A 105 0.58 6.57 -5.45
C GLU A 105 0.18 5.11 -5.24
N LEU A 106 1.15 4.19 -5.31
CA LEU A 106 0.92 2.77 -5.05
C LEU A 106 0.36 2.52 -3.64
N VAL A 107 0.96 3.16 -2.64
CA VAL A 107 0.49 3.11 -1.25
C VAL A 107 -0.92 3.67 -1.14
N SER A 108 -1.22 4.80 -1.79
CA SER A 108 -2.56 5.38 -1.78
C SER A 108 -3.60 4.44 -2.39
N ASP A 109 -3.30 3.82 -3.52
CA ASP A 109 -4.18 2.87 -4.18
C ASP A 109 -4.48 1.65 -3.31
N ILE A 110 -3.45 1.05 -2.71
CA ILE A 110 -3.61 -0.10 -1.80
C ILE A 110 -4.39 0.29 -0.54
N MET A 111 -4.07 1.44 0.06
CA MET A 111 -4.80 1.96 1.23
C MET A 111 -6.28 2.22 0.91
N LEU A 112 -6.57 2.81 -0.26
CA LEU A 112 -7.93 3.07 -0.70
C LEU A 112 -8.67 1.76 -0.99
N PHE A 113 -7.97 0.76 -1.55
CA PHE A 113 -8.52 -0.57 -1.69
C PHE A 113 -8.86 -1.19 -0.32
N MET A 114 -8.04 -1.01 0.71
CA MET A 114 -8.26 -1.66 2.01
C MET A 114 -9.24 -0.92 2.94
N ARG A 115 -9.50 0.38 2.71
CA ARG A 115 -10.15 1.27 3.68
C ARG A 115 -11.42 0.70 4.31
N ASP A 116 -12.31 0.16 3.47
CA ASP A 116 -13.65 -0.33 3.86
C ASP A 116 -13.82 -1.84 3.59
N ARG A 117 -12.71 -2.57 3.45
CA ARG A 117 -12.67 -4.03 3.29
C ARG A 117 -11.89 -4.65 4.42
N TYR A 118 -12.37 -5.76 4.95
CA TYR A 118 -11.70 -6.48 6.03
C TYR A 118 -11.25 -7.87 5.58
N PHE A 119 -10.19 -8.37 6.20
CA PHE A 119 -9.49 -9.59 5.78
C PHE A 119 -9.66 -10.69 6.82
N ILE A 120 -9.61 -11.95 6.40
CA ILE A 120 -9.66 -13.07 7.35
C ILE A 120 -8.49 -12.95 8.35
N ASN A 121 -8.75 -13.25 9.62
CA ASN A 121 -7.83 -13.09 10.76
C ASN A 121 -7.53 -11.64 11.17
N GLU A 122 -8.16 -10.64 10.56
CA GLU A 122 -8.06 -9.25 10.97
C GLU A 122 -8.77 -9.00 12.31
N ASP A 123 -8.08 -8.35 13.25
CA ASP A 123 -8.65 -7.90 14.50
C ASP A 123 -9.34 -6.54 14.33
N VAL A 124 -10.62 -6.49 14.71
CA VAL A 124 -11.52 -5.36 14.55
C VAL A 124 -12.25 -5.04 15.85
N LEU A 125 -12.89 -3.88 15.88
CA LEU A 125 -13.86 -3.50 16.89
C LEU A 125 -15.26 -3.61 16.30
N TYR A 126 -16.06 -4.51 16.83
CA TYR A 126 -17.47 -4.68 16.49
C TYR A 126 -18.35 -3.76 17.33
N ARG A 127 -19.23 -3.02 16.69
CA ARG A 127 -20.22 -2.15 17.34
C ARG A 127 -21.45 -2.97 17.72
N LEU A 128 -21.62 -3.17 19.03
CA LEU A 128 -22.82 -3.78 19.61
C LEU A 128 -23.74 -2.66 20.17
N GLY A 129 -24.85 -2.40 19.48
CA GLY A 129 -25.74 -1.29 19.82
C GLY A 129 -25.10 0.08 19.62
N SER A 130 -25.58 1.11 20.34
CA SER A 130 -25.14 2.49 20.13
C SER A 130 -23.84 2.87 20.83
N LYS A 131 -23.49 2.21 21.95
CA LYS A 131 -22.38 2.63 22.82
C LYS A 131 -21.29 1.58 23.05
N LYS A 132 -21.56 0.28 22.84
CA LYS A 132 -20.58 -0.77 23.15
C LYS A 132 -19.76 -1.15 21.91
N ARG A 133 -18.45 -1.28 22.09
CA ARG A 133 -17.55 -1.85 21.09
C ARG A 133 -16.84 -3.04 21.70
N LEU A 134 -16.87 -4.17 20.99
CA LEU A 134 -16.22 -5.41 21.40
C LEU A 134 -15.06 -5.72 20.47
N PRO A 135 -13.89 -6.13 20.97
CA PRO A 135 -12.85 -6.66 20.09
C PRO A 135 -13.34 -7.98 19.48
N ALA A 136 -13.06 -8.16 18.20
CA ALA A 136 -13.48 -9.32 17.43
C ALA A 136 -12.44 -9.63 16.34
N ARG A 137 -12.41 -10.88 15.88
CA ARG A 137 -11.59 -11.31 14.74
C ARG A 137 -12.46 -11.67 13.56
N ILE A 138 -12.10 -11.25 12.36
CA ILE A 138 -12.77 -11.70 11.13
C ILE A 138 -12.46 -13.18 10.90
N VAL A 139 -13.50 -13.99 10.76
CA VAL A 139 -13.39 -15.44 10.50
C VAL A 139 -13.65 -15.74 9.02
N SER A 140 -14.62 -15.06 8.41
CA SER A 140 -14.93 -15.22 6.98
C SER A 140 -15.42 -13.93 6.35
N VAL A 141 -15.26 -13.85 5.03
CA VAL A 141 -15.73 -12.74 4.19
C VAL A 141 -16.59 -13.34 3.09
N ASN A 142 -17.80 -12.82 2.91
CA ASN A 142 -18.75 -13.25 1.90
C ASN A 142 -19.09 -12.08 0.98
N TYR A 143 -19.10 -12.33 -0.33
CA TYR A 143 -19.50 -11.35 -1.34
C TYR A 143 -20.89 -11.66 -1.88
N HIS A 144 -21.67 -10.61 -2.06
CA HIS A 144 -23.03 -10.63 -2.58
C HIS A 144 -23.04 -9.62 -3.73
N PRO A 145 -23.26 -10.06 -4.98
CA PRO A 145 -23.36 -9.14 -6.09
C PRO A 145 -24.51 -8.15 -5.83
N PRO A 146 -24.37 -6.88 -6.26
CA PRO A 146 -25.48 -5.94 -6.23
C PRO A 146 -26.68 -6.56 -6.97
N ASN A 147 -27.86 -6.60 -6.34
CA ASN A 147 -29.06 -6.98 -7.04
C ASN A 147 -29.34 -5.93 -8.12
N ASP A 148 -29.24 -6.31 -9.40
CA ASP A 148 -29.75 -5.53 -10.52
C ASP A 148 -31.29 -5.48 -10.45
N SER A 149 -31.81 -4.66 -9.55
CA SER A 149 -33.26 -4.45 -9.40
C SER A 149 -33.62 -3.01 -9.72
N GLN A 150 -33.89 -2.76 -11.00
CA GLN A 150 -34.90 -1.80 -11.43
C GLN A 150 -35.90 -2.47 -12.38
N ASN A 151 -37.17 -2.45 -11.94
CA ASN A 151 -38.42 -2.49 -12.69
C ASN A 151 -38.68 -3.63 -13.66
N ASN A 152 -39.68 -4.45 -13.33
CA ASN A 152 -40.91 -4.53 -14.14
C ASN A 152 -42.11 -4.90 -13.25
N ASN A 153 -43.06 -3.97 -13.19
CA ASN A 153 -44.40 -4.18 -12.63
C ASN A 153 -45.22 -5.13 -13.52
N ALA A 154 -46.07 -5.93 -12.86
CA ALA A 154 -47.35 -6.48 -13.29
C ALA A 154 -47.44 -7.17 -14.67
N GLY A 155 -47.79 -8.46 -14.65
CA GLY A 155 -48.04 -9.23 -15.86
C GLY A 155 -49.29 -8.82 -16.64
N THR A 156 -49.31 -9.17 -17.93
CA THR A 156 -50.39 -9.91 -18.61
C THR A 156 -49.85 -10.39 -19.96
N SER A 157 -50.14 -11.65 -20.27
CA SER A 157 -49.74 -12.43 -21.45
C SER A 157 -50.14 -11.83 -22.80
N ALA A 158 -49.29 -12.00 -23.83
CA ALA A 158 -49.70 -12.30 -25.20
C ALA A 158 -48.52 -12.82 -26.06
N THR A 159 -48.64 -14.10 -26.39
CA THR A 159 -48.28 -14.91 -27.58
C THR A 159 -47.49 -14.31 -28.76
N GLU A 160 -46.56 -15.15 -29.24
CA GLU A 160 -45.88 -15.30 -30.54
C GLU A 160 -46.35 -14.46 -31.75
N THR A 161 -45.41 -14.01 -32.60
CA THR A 161 -45.27 -14.41 -34.03
C THR A 161 -43.97 -13.85 -34.65
N GLN A 162 -43.30 -14.66 -35.48
CA GLN A 162 -42.13 -14.37 -36.33
C GLN A 162 -42.40 -13.32 -37.43
N THR A 163 -41.40 -12.52 -37.85
CA THR A 163 -41.02 -12.36 -39.28
C THR A 163 -39.73 -11.55 -39.51
N THR A 164 -39.11 -11.89 -40.64
CA THR A 164 -37.82 -11.52 -41.25
C THR A 164 -37.74 -10.19 -42.03
N LYS A 165 -36.50 -9.70 -42.19
CA LYS A 165 -35.83 -9.09 -43.39
C LYS A 165 -35.89 -7.57 -43.69
N VAL A 166 -34.67 -7.02 -43.96
CA VAL A 166 -34.26 -6.07 -45.05
C VAL A 166 -34.72 -4.60 -44.89
N SER A 167 -34.00 -3.51 -45.18
CA SER A 167 -32.63 -3.17 -45.62
C SER A 167 -32.49 -1.62 -45.64
N GLU A 168 -31.23 -1.16 -45.73
CA GLU A 168 -30.75 0.07 -46.43
C GLU A 168 -30.76 1.48 -45.77
N SER A 169 -29.65 2.17 -46.07
CA SER A 169 -29.08 3.41 -45.53
C SER A 169 -29.55 4.66 -46.33
N PRO A 170 -28.78 5.76 -46.48
CA PRO A 170 -28.13 6.70 -45.53
C PRO A 170 -28.61 8.16 -45.80
N GLN A 171 -28.19 9.16 -45.00
CA GLN A 171 -27.80 10.49 -45.55
C GLN A 171 -27.10 11.41 -44.54
N GLN A 172 -26.01 12.01 -45.01
CA GLN A 172 -25.19 13.05 -44.40
C GLN A 172 -25.91 14.41 -44.42
N ASN A 173 -25.57 15.30 -43.50
CA ASN A 173 -25.09 16.66 -43.84
C ASN A 173 -24.55 17.37 -42.59
N GLY A 174 -23.31 17.86 -42.70
CA GLY A 174 -22.67 18.70 -41.69
C GLY A 174 -22.91 20.18 -41.93
N VAL A 175 -22.80 20.98 -40.86
CA VAL A 175 -22.47 22.41 -40.95
C VAL A 175 -21.51 22.76 -39.82
N ILE A 176 -20.40 23.38 -40.21
CA ILE A 176 -19.34 23.97 -39.38
C ILE A 176 -19.67 25.45 -39.23
N THR A 177 -19.57 26.00 -38.01
CA THR A 177 -19.15 27.40 -37.82
C THR A 177 -18.24 27.53 -36.58
N LYS A 178 -17.11 28.21 -36.79
CA LYS A 178 -16.11 28.63 -35.78
C LYS A 178 -16.37 30.08 -35.40
N ALA A 179 -16.20 30.44 -34.12
CA ALA A 179 -15.87 31.81 -33.71
C ALA A 179 -15.10 31.81 -32.37
N SER A 180 -14.32 32.87 -32.15
CA SER A 180 -13.07 32.92 -31.38
C SER A 180 -13.11 33.97 -30.25
N LEU A 181 -12.57 33.61 -29.08
CA LEU A 181 -11.78 34.37 -28.07
C LEU A 181 -12.33 35.58 -27.24
N LYS A 182 -12.44 35.31 -25.90
CA LYS A 182 -11.92 36.03 -24.68
C LYS A 182 -12.47 37.43 -24.26
N PRO A 183 -12.18 37.94 -23.02
CA PRO A 183 -12.16 37.35 -21.66
C PRO A 183 -12.81 38.25 -20.56
N THR A 184 -13.33 37.72 -19.44
CA THR A 184 -13.57 38.52 -18.20
C THR A 184 -13.41 37.71 -16.91
N LYS A 185 -12.78 38.34 -15.91
CA LYS A 185 -12.58 37.88 -14.52
C LYS A 185 -13.86 38.07 -13.69
N SER A 186 -14.19 37.15 -12.77
CA SER A 186 -14.22 37.41 -11.31
C SER A 186 -14.93 36.32 -10.49
N LYS A 187 -14.37 36.11 -9.28
CA LYS A 187 -14.93 35.57 -8.02
C LYS A 187 -15.14 34.04 -7.85
N SER A 188 -14.33 33.48 -6.95
CA SER A 188 -14.50 32.20 -6.23
C SER A 188 -15.82 32.15 -5.42
N PRO A 189 -16.36 30.96 -5.10
CA PRO A 189 -16.04 30.39 -3.78
C PRO A 189 -16.04 28.84 -3.66
N ASN A 190 -15.26 28.41 -2.66
CA ASN A 190 -15.40 27.25 -1.78
C ASN A 190 -15.08 25.80 -2.22
N LYS A 191 -14.23 25.24 -1.35
CA LYS A 191 -13.65 23.92 -1.22
C LYS A 191 -14.66 22.95 -0.59
N LYS A 192 -14.83 21.75 -1.16
CA LYS A 192 -15.16 20.53 -0.40
C LYS A 192 -14.62 19.30 -1.11
N ASP A 193 -14.08 18.43 -0.27
CA ASP A 193 -13.17 17.34 -0.56
C ASP A 193 -13.82 16.20 -1.34
N GLY A 194 -13.05 15.64 -2.26
CA GLY A 194 -13.42 14.51 -3.09
C GLY A 194 -12.28 14.17 -4.03
N GLU A 195 -11.11 13.85 -3.47
CA GLU A 195 -10.01 13.29 -4.25
C GLU A 195 -10.37 11.85 -4.62
N GLN A 196 -11.31 11.68 -5.55
CA GLN A 196 -11.42 10.46 -6.32
C GLN A 196 -10.15 10.37 -7.16
N SER A 197 -9.22 9.53 -6.74
CA SER A 197 -8.06 9.15 -7.52
C SER A 197 -8.56 8.61 -8.86
N ALA A 198 -8.40 9.39 -9.92
CA ALA A 198 -8.91 9.09 -11.24
C ALA A 198 -8.54 7.66 -11.67
N GLY A 199 -9.53 6.77 -11.75
CA GLY A 199 -9.42 5.44 -12.37
C GLY A 199 -9.25 4.23 -11.47
N LEU A 200 -9.38 4.33 -10.14
CA LEU A 200 -9.46 3.14 -9.26
C LEU A 200 -10.92 2.68 -9.13
N GLU A 201 -11.23 1.47 -9.61
CA GLU A 201 -12.57 0.87 -9.53
C GLU A 201 -12.52 -0.45 -8.73
N PHE A 202 -13.46 -0.63 -7.81
CA PHE A 202 -13.62 -1.87 -7.04
C PHE A 202 -15.05 -2.00 -6.50
N CYS A 203 -15.41 -3.19 -6.03
CA CYS A 203 -16.75 -3.47 -5.50
C CYS A 203 -17.12 -2.56 -4.31
N ASN A 204 -18.39 -2.14 -4.27
CA ASN A 204 -18.94 -1.41 -3.14
C ASN A 204 -18.78 -2.23 -1.85
N PRO A 205 -18.25 -1.65 -0.75
CA PRO A 205 -18.19 -2.29 0.56
C PRO A 205 -19.50 -2.89 1.08
N ASP A 206 -20.66 -2.36 0.67
CA ASP A 206 -21.98 -2.91 1.02
C ASP A 206 -22.27 -4.28 0.39
N CYS A 207 -21.50 -4.70 -0.62
CA CYS A 207 -21.59 -6.04 -1.19
C CYS A 207 -20.96 -7.12 -0.29
N PHE A 208 -20.30 -6.75 0.81
CA PHE A 208 -19.60 -7.68 1.67
C PHE A 208 -20.29 -7.85 3.01
N THR A 209 -20.41 -9.10 3.46
CA THR A 209 -20.70 -9.42 4.86
C THR A 209 -19.58 -10.23 5.45
N TYR A 210 -19.48 -10.17 6.78
CA TYR A 210 -18.40 -10.76 7.55
C TYR A 210 -18.97 -11.67 8.63
N SER A 211 -18.26 -12.75 8.91
CA SER A 211 -18.43 -13.48 10.16
C SER A 211 -17.29 -13.12 11.09
N ILE A 212 -17.61 -12.82 12.34
CA ILE A 212 -16.67 -12.35 13.35
C ILE A 212 -16.76 -13.21 14.61
N GLN A 213 -15.63 -13.43 15.26
CA GLN A 213 -15.55 -14.08 16.56
C GLN A 213 -15.19 -13.05 17.62
N ILE A 214 -16.01 -12.90 18.66
CA ILE A 214 -15.72 -11.98 19.78
C ILE A 214 -14.50 -12.47 20.56
N ILE A 215 -13.53 -11.56 20.80
CA ILE A 215 -12.31 -11.81 21.57
C ILE A 215 -12.47 -11.19 22.97
N ASP A 216 -11.91 -11.82 23.99
CA ASP A 216 -11.78 -11.19 25.31
C ASP A 216 -10.63 -10.16 25.27
N LYS A 217 -10.89 -8.92 25.69
CA LYS A 217 -9.79 -8.07 26.14
C LYS A 217 -9.45 -8.58 27.54
N GLU A 218 -8.36 -9.32 27.69
CA GLU A 218 -7.76 -9.47 29.02
C GLU A 218 -7.56 -8.06 29.56
N SER A 219 -8.26 -7.73 30.64
CA SER A 219 -8.11 -6.46 31.32
C SER A 219 -6.67 -6.38 31.81
N GLU A 220 -5.86 -5.53 31.19
CA GLU A 220 -4.67 -4.98 31.85
C GLU A 220 -5.16 -4.42 33.19
N SER A 221 -4.76 -5.10 34.26
CA SER A 221 -5.09 -4.75 35.63
C SER A 221 -4.24 -3.56 36.04
N ASP A 222 -4.69 -2.36 35.69
CA ASP A 222 -4.29 -1.17 36.42
C ASP A 222 -5.13 -1.10 37.70
N SER A 223 -4.46 -1.39 38.82
CA SER A 223 -4.95 -1.12 40.16
C SER A 223 -5.26 0.36 40.31
N ASP A 224 -6.52 0.69 40.58
CA ASP A 224 -7.01 1.67 41.56
C ASP A 224 -8.30 2.36 41.10
N ALA A 225 -9.43 1.94 41.69
CA ALA A 225 -10.46 2.81 42.26
C ALA A 225 -11.72 2.00 42.58
N SER A 226 -11.99 1.83 43.88
CA SER A 226 -13.32 1.51 44.39
C SER A 226 -14.34 2.57 43.97
N SER A 227 -15.47 2.14 43.40
CA SER A 227 -16.78 2.67 43.78
C SER A 227 -17.89 1.69 43.44
N ILE A 228 -18.74 1.47 44.45
CA ILE A 228 -19.92 0.62 44.49
C ILE A 228 -21.02 1.25 43.63
N ILE A 229 -21.62 0.48 42.70
CA ILE A 229 -23.08 0.44 42.46
C ILE A 229 -23.45 -0.99 42.00
N ASP A 230 -24.25 -1.67 42.81
CA ASP A 230 -25.01 -2.85 42.43
C ASP A 230 -26.12 -2.47 41.44
N ASP A 231 -26.11 -3.05 40.24
CA ASP A 231 -27.34 -3.21 39.46
C ASP A 231 -27.34 -4.50 38.64
N LYS A 232 -28.51 -5.12 38.65
CA LYS A 232 -28.85 -6.48 38.21
C LYS A 232 -28.35 -6.84 36.81
N LYS A 233 -27.61 -7.96 36.76
CA LYS A 233 -27.77 -9.10 35.83
C LYS A 233 -28.39 -8.78 34.47
N ASN A 234 -27.53 -8.53 33.49
CA ASN A 234 -27.65 -8.98 32.10
C ASN A 234 -26.24 -9.01 31.48
N GLY A 235 -25.34 -9.76 32.12
CA GLY A 235 -24.10 -10.20 31.48
C GLY A 235 -24.48 -11.29 30.48
N CYS A 236 -24.74 -10.91 29.23
CA CYS A 236 -24.74 -11.88 28.15
C CYS A 236 -23.29 -12.30 27.96
N ASP A 237 -22.95 -13.54 28.35
CA ASP A 237 -21.66 -14.17 28.13
C ASP A 237 -21.41 -14.31 26.63
N THR A 238 -21.01 -13.21 25.99
CA THR A 238 -20.78 -13.10 24.52
C THR A 238 -19.44 -13.72 24.11
N LYS A 239 -18.81 -14.51 24.99
CA LYS A 239 -17.43 -14.99 24.86
C LYS A 239 -17.32 -16.02 23.75
N GLY A 240 -16.42 -15.77 22.79
CA GLY A 240 -16.21 -16.66 21.66
C GLY A 240 -17.43 -16.78 20.73
N GLU A 241 -18.46 -15.94 20.91
CA GLU A 241 -19.65 -15.95 20.09
C GLU A 241 -19.27 -15.63 18.64
N LEU A 242 -19.70 -16.50 17.73
CA LEU A 242 -19.57 -16.31 16.29
C LEU A 242 -20.80 -15.55 15.79
N LEU A 243 -20.59 -14.32 15.35
CA LEU A 243 -21.61 -13.49 14.74
C LEU A 243 -21.46 -13.51 13.22
N ASN A 244 -22.55 -13.69 12.49
CA ASN A 244 -22.57 -13.76 11.04
C ASN A 244 -23.32 -12.57 10.42
N ASN A 245 -23.16 -12.37 9.11
CA ASN A 245 -23.85 -11.32 8.34
C ASN A 245 -23.59 -9.89 8.84
N ILE A 246 -22.40 -9.65 9.38
CA ILE A 246 -21.99 -8.32 9.85
C ILE A 246 -21.57 -7.47 8.65
N THR A 247 -22.03 -6.23 8.59
CA THR A 247 -21.66 -5.29 7.52
C THR A 247 -20.39 -4.51 7.86
N HIS A 248 -19.71 -3.96 6.85
CA HIS A 248 -18.52 -3.13 7.05
C HIS A 248 -18.77 -1.90 7.95
N GLN A 249 -20.01 -1.42 8.01
CA GLN A 249 -20.42 -0.26 8.83
C GLN A 249 -20.51 -0.60 10.33
N GLN A 250 -20.53 -1.88 10.70
CA GLN A 250 -20.60 -2.33 12.09
C GLN A 250 -19.23 -2.68 12.68
N ILE A 251 -18.19 -2.75 11.86
CA ILE A 251 -16.83 -3.09 12.27
C ILE A 251 -15.87 -1.95 11.96
N PHE A 252 -14.82 -1.82 12.76
CA PHE A 252 -13.87 -0.71 12.68
C PHE A 252 -12.47 -1.18 13.04
N ARG A 253 -11.45 -0.65 12.37
CA ARG A 253 -10.06 -0.84 12.80
C ARG A 253 -9.75 0.01 14.04
N SER A 254 -8.89 -0.51 14.92
CA SER A 254 -8.37 0.26 16.06
C SER A 254 -7.54 1.47 15.61
N LYS A 255 -7.41 2.48 16.48
CA LYS A 255 -6.53 3.64 16.27
C LYS A 255 -5.07 3.23 16.05
N TYR A 256 -4.67 2.09 16.61
CA TYR A 256 -3.33 1.49 16.46
C TYR A 256 -3.29 0.38 15.40
N SER A 257 -4.10 0.52 14.35
CA SER A 257 -4.12 -0.42 13.24
C SER A 257 -2.73 -0.61 12.64
N TYR A 258 -2.36 -1.86 12.36
CA TYR A 258 -1.15 -2.23 11.63
C TYR A 258 -1.12 -1.66 10.20
N ALA A 259 -2.27 -1.29 9.63
CA ALA A 259 -2.43 -0.80 8.26
C ALA A 259 -2.26 0.72 8.17
N THR A 260 -1.26 1.28 8.86
CA THR A 260 -0.94 2.71 8.70
C THR A 260 -0.18 2.97 7.42
N ARG A 261 -0.32 4.19 6.87
CA ARG A 261 0.39 4.60 5.65
C ARG A 261 1.91 4.38 5.73
N PRO A 262 2.62 4.75 6.82
CA PRO A 262 4.06 4.48 6.94
C PRO A 262 4.41 2.98 6.94
N ARG A 263 3.62 2.16 7.64
CA ARG A 263 3.84 0.70 7.70
C ARG A 263 3.64 0.02 6.35
N ILE A 264 2.55 0.36 5.65
CA ILE A 264 2.30 -0.14 4.29
C ILE A 264 3.36 0.36 3.32
N LYS A 265 3.79 1.63 3.41
CA LYS A 265 4.88 2.15 2.58
C LYS A 265 6.18 1.40 2.81
N LEU A 266 6.54 1.13 4.07
CA LEU A 266 7.74 0.37 4.41
C LEU A 266 7.68 -1.07 3.88
N PHE A 267 6.55 -1.76 4.11
CA PHE A 267 6.30 -3.11 3.60
C PHE A 267 6.42 -3.17 2.08
N ILE A 268 5.76 -2.25 1.36
CA ILE A 268 5.84 -2.16 -0.10
C ILE A 268 7.28 -1.93 -0.55
N LYS A 269 8.02 -0.96 0.03
CA LYS A 269 9.41 -0.71 -0.34
C LYS A 269 10.33 -1.91 -0.09
N TYR A 270 10.06 -2.72 0.93
CA TYR A 270 10.86 -3.89 1.24
C TYR A 270 10.69 -5.01 0.21
N TYR A 271 9.46 -5.31 -0.20
CA TYR A 271 9.15 -6.42 -1.10
C TYR A 271 9.09 -6.05 -2.59
N THR A 272 9.19 -4.76 -2.93
CA THR A 272 9.14 -4.29 -4.31
C THR A 272 10.43 -3.62 -4.74
N GLU A 273 10.63 -3.55 -6.06
CA GLU A 273 11.73 -2.84 -6.70
C GLU A 273 11.24 -2.08 -7.93
N MET A 274 12.02 -1.09 -8.37
CA MET A 274 11.71 -0.32 -9.57
C MET A 274 12.20 -1.08 -10.80
N SER A 275 11.30 -1.45 -11.71
CA SER A 275 11.61 -2.07 -12.99
C SER A 275 10.78 -1.44 -14.10
N ASP A 276 11.41 -1.04 -15.21
CA ASP A 276 10.75 -0.39 -16.35
C ASP A 276 9.89 0.86 -15.97
N GLY A 277 10.30 1.59 -14.93
CA GLY A 277 9.61 2.79 -14.47
C GLY A 277 8.30 2.50 -13.71
N ARG A 278 8.11 1.27 -13.22
CA ARG A 278 7.03 0.88 -12.31
C ARG A 278 7.57 0.06 -11.14
N PHE A 279 6.87 0.08 -10.02
CA PHE A 279 7.14 -0.83 -8.92
C PHE A 279 6.61 -2.23 -9.27
N VAL A 280 7.47 -3.23 -9.11
CA VAL A 280 7.15 -4.66 -9.27
C VAL A 280 7.58 -5.42 -8.01
N VAL A 281 6.90 -6.52 -7.70
CA VAL A 281 7.32 -7.39 -6.59
C VAL A 281 8.63 -8.07 -6.96
N LYS A 282 9.58 -8.11 -6.02
CA LYS A 282 10.90 -8.73 -6.23
C LYS A 282 10.73 -10.22 -6.58
N PRO A 283 11.53 -10.78 -7.51
CA PRO A 283 11.40 -12.18 -7.93
C PRO A 283 11.45 -13.19 -6.78
N ASN A 284 12.34 -12.99 -5.79
CA ASN A 284 12.40 -13.85 -4.61
C ASN A 284 11.09 -13.83 -3.84
N SER A 285 10.49 -12.65 -3.65
CA SER A 285 9.22 -12.49 -2.95
C SER A 285 8.04 -13.06 -3.75
N VAL A 286 8.07 -13.00 -5.09
CA VAL A 286 7.07 -13.69 -5.93
C VAL A 286 7.13 -15.21 -5.68
N ALA A 287 8.33 -15.77 -5.56
CA ALA A 287 8.52 -17.19 -5.28
C ALA A 287 8.11 -17.56 -3.84
N ASP A 288 8.57 -16.80 -2.84
CA ASP A 288 8.33 -17.05 -1.41
C ASP A 288 6.83 -17.02 -1.06
N PHE A 289 6.08 -16.08 -1.63
CA PHE A 289 4.63 -15.94 -1.43
C PHE A 289 3.80 -16.70 -2.48
N HIS A 290 4.44 -17.42 -3.40
CA HIS A 290 3.81 -18.20 -4.47
C HIS A 290 2.78 -17.40 -5.31
N LEU A 291 3.06 -16.13 -5.59
CA LEU A 291 2.07 -15.18 -6.13
C LEU A 291 1.51 -15.58 -7.50
N ASP A 292 2.29 -16.28 -8.32
CA ASP A 292 1.87 -16.75 -9.65
C ASP A 292 0.91 -17.95 -9.59
N ARG A 293 0.87 -18.69 -8.47
CA ARG A 293 -0.01 -19.84 -8.28
C ARG A 293 -1.35 -19.47 -7.65
N LEU A 294 -1.41 -18.31 -7.01
CA LEU A 294 -2.61 -17.83 -6.32
C LEU A 294 -3.65 -17.34 -7.32
N ARG A 295 -4.92 -17.53 -6.96
CA ARG A 295 -6.06 -16.98 -7.70
C ARG A 295 -6.76 -15.91 -6.88
N PHE A 296 -7.38 -14.95 -7.55
CA PHE A 296 -8.03 -13.81 -6.90
C PHE A 296 -9.06 -14.26 -5.85
N GLY A 297 -9.94 -15.21 -6.22
CA GLY A 297 -10.97 -15.76 -5.31
C GLY A 297 -10.45 -16.45 -4.05
N GLN A 298 -9.18 -16.90 -4.05
CA GLN A 298 -8.57 -17.49 -2.84
C GLN A 298 -8.23 -16.44 -1.78
N LEU A 299 -8.03 -15.18 -2.19
CA LEU A 299 -7.61 -14.08 -1.31
C LEU A 299 -8.74 -13.08 -1.06
N PHE A 300 -9.64 -12.90 -2.02
CA PHE A 300 -10.72 -11.92 -1.98
C PHE A 300 -12.01 -12.63 -2.36
N ALA A 301 -12.99 -12.65 -1.46
CA ALA A 301 -14.23 -13.43 -1.53
C ALA A 301 -14.99 -13.30 -2.87
N ASP A 302 -14.63 -14.11 -3.87
CA ASP A 302 -15.18 -14.22 -5.25
C ASP A 302 -15.72 -12.93 -5.92
N CYS A 303 -15.23 -11.77 -5.50
CA CYS A 303 -15.67 -10.49 -6.03
C CYS A 303 -14.93 -10.17 -7.35
N PRO A 304 -15.52 -9.34 -8.22
CA PRO A 304 -14.81 -8.84 -9.38
C PRO A 304 -13.46 -8.20 -9.01
N PRO A 305 -12.37 -8.52 -9.73
CA PRO A 305 -11.07 -7.93 -9.46
C PRO A 305 -11.07 -6.41 -9.58
N PRO A 306 -10.32 -5.69 -8.74
CA PRO A 306 -10.18 -4.25 -8.82
C PRO A 306 -9.47 -3.83 -10.11
N LYS A 307 -9.87 -2.68 -10.66
CA LYS A 307 -9.13 -2.03 -11.74
C LYS A 307 -8.32 -0.89 -11.16
N PHE A 308 -7.01 -1.09 -11.08
CA PHE A 308 -6.11 -0.04 -10.64
C PHE A 308 -5.74 0.89 -11.80
N PRO A 309 -5.56 2.19 -11.51
CA PRO A 309 -5.06 3.15 -12.49
C PRO A 309 -3.64 2.80 -12.93
N GLN A 310 -3.37 2.97 -14.21
CA GLN A 310 -2.07 2.70 -14.81
C GLN A 310 -1.30 4.00 -14.98
N THR A 311 -0.07 4.07 -14.46
CA THR A 311 0.85 5.15 -14.82
C THR A 311 1.22 5.01 -16.30
N ARG A 312 1.03 6.09 -17.08
CA ARG A 312 1.44 6.13 -18.48
C ARG A 312 2.95 5.89 -18.57
N SER A 313 3.36 4.82 -19.25
CA SER A 313 4.77 4.51 -19.46
C SER A 313 5.48 5.68 -20.18
N LEU A 314 6.55 6.21 -19.59
CA LEU A 314 7.40 7.24 -20.18
C LEU A 314 8.24 6.73 -21.37
N LYS A 315 8.02 5.50 -21.87
CA LYS A 315 8.70 4.98 -23.08
C LYS A 315 8.57 5.91 -24.29
N LYS A 316 7.53 6.75 -24.36
CA LYS A 316 7.38 7.76 -25.42
C LYS A 316 8.34 8.96 -25.33
N GLN A 317 8.90 9.28 -24.17
CA GLN A 317 9.84 10.41 -24.05
C GLN A 317 11.27 10.03 -24.45
N SER A 318 11.67 8.75 -24.29
CA SER A 318 12.98 8.26 -24.73
C SER A 318 13.11 8.26 -26.26
N LEU A 319 12.05 7.91 -26.99
CA LEU A 319 12.07 7.95 -28.46
C LEU A 319 12.14 9.40 -28.95
N PHE A 320 11.44 10.32 -28.30
CA PHE A 320 11.46 11.74 -28.66
C PHE A 320 12.84 12.35 -28.38
N PHE A 321 13.48 12.04 -27.25
CA PHE A 321 14.84 12.49 -26.95
C PHE A 321 15.87 11.90 -27.92
N LYS A 322 15.77 10.60 -28.26
CA LYS A 322 16.65 9.97 -29.25
C LYS A 322 16.43 10.53 -30.66
N PHE A 323 15.21 10.88 -31.03
CA PHE A 323 14.89 11.49 -32.32
C PHE A 323 15.36 12.95 -32.38
N PHE A 324 15.19 13.71 -31.30
CA PHE A 324 15.64 15.10 -31.20
C PHE A 324 17.16 15.21 -31.19
N TYR A 325 17.87 14.35 -30.44
CA TYR A 325 19.33 14.28 -30.49
C TYR A 325 19.83 13.85 -31.88
N LYS A 326 19.13 12.92 -32.56
CA LYS A 326 19.52 12.50 -33.91
C LYS A 326 19.29 13.58 -34.96
N ILE A 327 18.24 14.41 -34.82
CA ILE A 327 17.99 15.57 -35.69
C ILE A 327 18.99 16.68 -35.41
N ILE A 328 19.28 17.02 -34.15
CA ILE A 328 20.28 18.02 -33.79
C ILE A 328 21.67 17.58 -34.28
N PHE A 329 22.02 16.29 -34.15
CA PHE A 329 23.29 15.76 -34.63
C PHE A 329 23.40 15.74 -36.17
N LEU A 330 22.28 15.57 -36.89
CA LEU A 330 22.26 15.68 -38.35
C LEU A 330 22.32 17.14 -38.85
N LEU A 331 21.77 18.09 -38.09
CA LEU A 331 21.82 19.52 -38.43
C LEU A 331 23.18 20.15 -38.14
N PHE A 332 23.98 19.58 -37.23
CA PHE A 332 25.34 20.06 -36.92
C PHE A 332 26.45 19.50 -37.83
N PHE A 333 26.12 18.60 -38.76
CA PHE A 333 27.06 17.96 -39.70
C PHE A 333 26.80 18.34 -41.17
N LEU A 334 25.98 19.37 -41.40
CA LEU A 334 25.61 19.86 -42.74
C LEU A 334 25.95 21.34 -42.98
N GLU A 335 26.75 21.95 -42.10
CA GLU A 335 27.55 23.16 -42.35
C GLU A 335 29.04 22.80 -42.25
#